data_AF-A0A7K6CGK8-F1
#
_entry.id   AF-A0A7K6CGK8-F1
#
_cell.length_a   1.000
_cell.length_b   1.000
_cell.length_c   1.000
_cell.angle_alpha   90.00
_cell.angle_beta   90.00
_cell.angle_gamma   90.00
#
_symmetry.space_group_name_H-M   'P 1'
#
loop_
_entity.id
_entity.type
_entity.pdbx_description
1 polymer ?
#
loop_
_entity_poly.entity_id
_entity_poly.type
_entity_poly.pdbx_seq_one_letter_code
_entity_poly.pdbx_strand_id
1 'polypeptide(L)' 'VSCPQPVASAWSQPCVTSCGDSRAVIHPPPVVITFPGPILSSCPQESVVGSSAPAALGISLGWGGIYGSRGSVGYGAAQG' A
#
# COMPACT_ATOMS: atom_id res chain seq x y z
N VAL A 1 12.86 -66.27 -55.00
CA VAL A 1 13.09 -64.82 -54.78
C VAL A 1 14.59 -64.62 -54.64
N SER A 2 15.22 -63.90 -55.56
CA SER A 2 16.64 -63.53 -55.43
C SER A 2 16.69 -62.09 -54.90
N CYS A 3 17.33 -61.89 -53.75
CA CYS A 3 17.52 -60.57 -53.17
C CYS A 3 18.97 -60.13 -53.48
N PRO A 4 19.17 -59.01 -54.19
CA PRO A 4 20.51 -58.49 -54.41
C PRO A 4 21.16 -58.14 -53.07
N GLN A 5 22.46 -58.39 -52.95
CA GLN A 5 23.18 -58.13 -51.70
C GLN A 5 23.18 -56.62 -51.37
N PRO A 6 23.03 -56.25 -50.08
CA PRO A 6 23.09 -54.86 -49.68
C PRO A 6 24.51 -54.32 -49.90
N VAL A 7 24.63 -53.30 -50.75
CA VAL A 7 25.87 -52.55 -50.95
C VAL A 7 25.87 -51.35 -50.01
N ALA A 8 26.91 -51.24 -49.19
CA ALA A 8 27.21 -50.05 -48.41
C ALA A 8 28.44 -49.38 -49.02
N SER A 9 28.26 -48.21 -49.62
CA SER A 9 29.37 -47.36 -50.04
C SER A 9 29.91 -46.61 -48.83
N ALA A 10 31.08 -47.02 -48.34
CA ALA A 10 31.82 -46.30 -47.31
C ALA A 10 32.89 -45.43 -47.96
N TRP A 11 33.12 -44.24 -47.40
CA TRP A 11 34.12 -43.28 -47.85
C TRP A 11 35.01 -42.91 -46.67
N SER A 12 36.32 -42.84 -46.88
CA SER A 12 37.29 -42.58 -45.80
C SER A 12 37.73 -41.12 -45.72
N GLN A 13 37.35 -40.29 -46.69
CA GLN A 13 37.66 -38.86 -46.64
C GLN A 13 36.63 -38.09 -45.80
N PRO A 14 37.05 -37.02 -45.11
CA PRO A 14 36.16 -36.20 -44.30
C PRO A 14 35.05 -35.57 -45.16
N CYS A 15 33.81 -35.87 -44.80
CA CYS A 15 32.61 -35.32 -45.43
C CYS A 15 32.29 -33.96 -44.78
N VAL A 16 32.89 -32.87 -45.25
CA VAL A 16 32.55 -31.53 -44.77
C VAL A 16 31.50 -30.94 -45.72
N THR A 17 30.28 -30.78 -45.22
CA THR A 17 29.23 -30.00 -45.89
C THR A 17 29.07 -28.67 -45.17
N SER A 18 28.97 -27.57 -45.93
CA SER A 18 28.56 -26.29 -45.35
C SER A 18 27.04 -26.33 -45.23
N CYS A 19 26.52 -26.38 -44.00
CA CYS A 19 25.11 -26.13 -43.72
C CYS A 19 24.89 -24.62 -43.60
N GLY A 20 23.69 -24.16 -43.96
CA GLY A 20 23.27 -22.79 -43.67
C GLY A 20 23.12 -22.50 -42.18
N ASP A 21 22.87 -21.23 -41.85
CA ASP A 21 22.76 -20.78 -40.47
C ASP A 21 21.62 -21.46 -39.71
N SER A 22 21.91 -21.89 -38.47
CA SER A 22 20.89 -22.40 -37.55
C SER A 22 20.28 -21.26 -36.74
N ARG A 23 18.95 -21.18 -36.72
CA ARG A 23 18.17 -20.20 -35.96
C ARG A 23 17.50 -20.88 -34.77
N ALA A 24 17.74 -20.38 -33.56
CA ALA A 24 16.94 -20.68 -32.38
C ALA A 24 16.14 -19.43 -31.95
N VAL A 25 14.86 -19.60 -31.61
CA VAL A 25 14.00 -18.54 -31.06
C VAL A 25 13.54 -18.96 -29.67
N ILE A 26 13.71 -18.08 -28.69
CA ILE A 26 13.31 -18.31 -27.30
C ILE A 26 12.14 -17.38 -26.98
N HIS A 27 11.08 -17.93 -26.40
CA HIS A 27 9.89 -17.18 -25.97
C HIS A 27 9.80 -17.22 -24.43
N PRO A 28 10.40 -16.24 -23.73
CA PRO A 28 10.29 -16.16 -22.28
C PRO A 28 8.85 -15.80 -21.85
N PRO A 29 8.40 -16.26 -20.67
CA PRO A 29 7.10 -15.88 -20.14
C PRO A 29 7.06 -14.39 -19.74
N PRO A 30 5.88 -13.75 -19.75
CA PRO A 30 5.73 -12.36 -19.33
C PRO A 30 6.01 -12.21 -17.82
N VAL A 31 6.74 -11.16 -17.45
CA VAL A 31 7.06 -10.82 -16.05
C VAL A 31 6.31 -9.54 -15.68
N VAL A 32 5.57 -9.57 -14.56
CA VAL A 32 4.84 -8.42 -14.03
C VAL A 32 5.52 -7.95 -12.74
N ILE A 33 5.77 -6.64 -12.64
CA ILE A 33 6.34 -6.00 -11.45
C ILE A 33 5.32 -4.98 -10.94
N THR A 34 4.89 -5.13 -9.69
CA THR A 34 4.00 -4.19 -9.02
C THR A 34 4.80 -3.39 -8.00
N PHE A 35 4.81 -2.07 -8.14
CA PHE A 35 5.38 -1.18 -7.13
C PHE A 35 4.29 -0.74 -6.16
N PRO A 36 4.50 -0.88 -4.84
CA PRO A 36 3.57 -0.34 -3.85
C PRO A 36 3.48 1.19 -4.02
N GLY A 37 2.27 1.74 -3.90
CA GLY A 37 2.05 3.18 -3.93
C GLY A 37 2.76 3.91 -2.78
N PRO A 38 2.95 5.23 -2.87
CA PRO A 38 3.58 6.01 -1.81
C PRO A 38 2.71 6.00 -0.53
N ILE A 39 3.33 5.80 0.62
CA ILE A 39 2.67 5.97 1.92
C ILE A 39 2.63 7.46 2.24
N LEU A 40 1.43 8.04 2.32
CA LEU A 40 1.21 9.42 2.74
C LEU A 40 0.90 9.44 4.25
N SER A 41 1.78 10.03 5.05
CA SER A 41 1.57 10.25 6.48
C SER A 41 1.33 11.73 6.74
N SER A 42 0.24 12.05 7.44
CA SER A 42 -0.03 13.39 7.96
C SER A 42 0.07 13.36 9.48
N CYS A 43 0.93 14.19 10.06
CA CYS A 43 0.97 14.43 11.50
C CYS A 43 0.09 15.65 11.79
N PRO A 44 -1.17 15.49 12.25
CA PRO A 44 -1.99 16.64 12.58
C PRO A 44 -1.33 17.40 13.73
N GLN A 45 -1.10 18.71 13.56
CA GLN A 45 -0.82 19.58 14.70
C GLN A 45 -2.16 19.95 15.34
N GLU A 46 -2.36 19.52 16.59
CA GLU A 46 -3.50 19.91 17.42
C GLU A 46 -3.58 21.45 17.46
N SER A 47 -4.71 22.01 17.00
CA SER A 47 -4.97 23.44 17.05
C SER A 47 -5.98 23.72 18.16
N VAL A 48 -5.53 24.44 19.20
CA VAL A 48 -6.42 24.92 20.25
C VAL A 48 -7.02 26.24 19.80
N VAL A 49 -8.33 26.24 19.54
CA VAL A 49 -9.12 27.44 19.27
C VAL A 49 -9.73 27.94 20.58
N GLY A 50 -9.26 29.09 21.07
CA GLY A 50 -9.82 29.77 22.24
C GLY A 50 -10.93 30.74 21.85
N SER A 51 -12.01 30.82 22.66
CA SER A 51 -13.07 31.84 22.51
C SER A 51 -12.91 32.91 23.58
N SER A 52 -13.01 34.19 23.20
CA SER A 52 -13.10 35.31 24.16
C SER A 52 -14.55 35.70 24.41
N ALA A 53 -15.00 35.62 25.67
CA ALA A 53 -16.28 36.20 26.08
C ALA A 53 -16.13 37.74 26.15
N PRO A 54 -17.13 38.53 25.71
CA PRO A 54 -17.03 39.97 25.80
C PRO A 54 -16.97 40.38 27.28
N ALA A 55 -15.95 41.14 27.65
CA ALA A 55 -15.95 41.89 28.89
C ALA A 55 -17.10 42.90 28.81
N ALA A 56 -18.28 42.52 29.29
CA ALA A 56 -19.42 43.41 29.40
C ALA A 56 -19.07 44.49 30.44
N LEU A 57 -18.55 45.57 29.89
CA LEU A 57 -18.55 46.94 30.36
C LEU A 57 -19.62 47.20 31.42
N GLY A 58 -19.14 47.52 32.62
CA GLY A 58 -19.80 48.30 33.67
C GLY A 58 -21.32 48.31 33.72
N ILE A 59 -21.90 47.52 34.62
CA ILE A 59 -23.10 47.95 35.35
C ILE A 59 -22.99 47.49 36.80
N SER A 60 -22.65 48.46 37.64
CA SER A 60 -22.84 48.41 39.09
C SER A 60 -24.34 48.31 39.38
N LEU A 61 -24.79 47.14 39.84
CA LEU A 61 -26.03 46.95 40.59
C LEU A 61 -25.61 46.07 41.78
N GLY A 62 -25.16 46.65 42.89
CA GLY A 62 -26.09 47.25 43.84
C GLY A 62 -26.79 46.13 44.61
N TRP A 63 -26.22 45.76 45.77
CA TRP A 63 -26.90 45.15 46.93
C TRP A 63 -28.21 44.39 46.66
N GLY A 64 -28.19 43.04 46.70
CA GLY A 64 -29.43 42.27 46.94
C GLY A 64 -29.58 40.94 46.22
N GLY A 65 -28.83 39.94 46.68
CA GLY A 65 -29.34 38.57 46.93
C GLY A 65 -29.89 37.72 45.79
N ILE A 66 -30.08 36.44 46.17
CA ILE A 66 -30.88 35.39 45.53
C ILE A 66 -30.27 34.91 44.19
N TYR A 67 -29.84 33.67 43.98
CA TYR A 67 -30.28 32.35 44.46
C TYR A 67 -29.11 31.39 44.20
N GLY A 68 -28.22 31.25 45.19
CA GLY A 68 -27.33 30.11 45.25
C GLY A 68 -28.14 28.92 45.74
N SER A 69 -28.57 28.04 44.83
CA SER A 69 -28.94 26.63 45.08
C SER A 69 -29.66 26.07 43.87
N ARG A 70 -28.93 25.33 43.01
CA ARG A 70 -29.47 24.13 42.35
C ARG A 70 -28.39 23.36 41.61
N GLY A 71 -28.19 22.12 42.05
CA GLY A 71 -27.74 21.02 41.19
C GLY A 71 -26.29 20.59 41.38
N SER A 72 -25.95 20.04 42.54
CA SER A 72 -24.80 19.14 42.65
C SER A 72 -25.03 17.90 41.78
N VAL A 73 -24.30 17.80 40.68
CA VAL A 73 -24.09 16.57 39.91
C VAL A 73 -23.20 15.64 40.75
N GLY A 74 -23.65 14.42 41.01
CA GLY A 74 -22.88 13.40 41.73
C GLY A 74 -23.26 12.01 41.26
N TYR A 75 -22.41 11.44 40.38
CA TYR A 75 -22.47 10.08 39.88
C TYR A 75 -22.07 9.05 40.96
N GLY A 76 -22.64 7.85 40.89
CA GLY A 76 -21.91 6.62 41.24
C GLY A 76 -22.38 5.88 42.50
N ALA A 77 -23.20 4.85 42.28
CA ALA A 77 -23.29 3.70 43.18
C ALA A 77 -22.03 2.83 43.01
N ALA A 78 -21.37 2.47 44.11
CA ALA A 78 -20.48 1.31 44.20
C ALA A 78 -20.32 0.89 45.67
N GLN A 79 -20.28 -0.42 45.88
CA GLN A 79 -20.40 -1.14 47.14
C GLN A 79 -19.24 -0.90 48.13
N GLY A 80 -19.57 -1.00 49.42
CA GLY A 80 -18.67 -1.03 50.56
C GLY A 80 -19.45 -0.97 51.86
#